data_AF-A0A7T8EEL2-F1
#
_entry.id   AF-A0A7T8EEL2-F1
#
_cell.length_a   1.000
_cell.length_b   1.000
_cell.length_c   1.000
_cell.angle_alpha   90.00
_cell.angle_beta   90.00
_cell.angle_gamma   90.00
#
_symmetry.space_group_name_H-M   'P 1'
#
loop_
_entity.id
_entity.type
_entity.pdbx_description
1 polymer ?
#
loop_
_entity_poly.entity_id
_entity_poly.type
_entity_poly.pdbx_seq_one_letter_code
_entity_poly.pdbx_strand_id
1 'polypeptide(L)'
;MRALILGLLLFTGATQATCEKSVLLGNVDYAKNSSYFSTQDSLQLDKIVADNSDNSSGYLLLEFNMDKSIGDEDLQKYNMWLANRRIERVKEYLTAAHFSHPIVTRIRTATHKDNREVSLHWCNNQQMMATIEKPSTAE
;
A
#
# COMPACT_ATOMS: atom_id res chain seq x y z
N MET A 1 51.20 6.01 -16.71
CA MET A 1 50.09 6.07 -15.73
C MET A 1 48.80 6.38 -16.48
N ARG A 2 47.90 5.42 -16.61
CA ARG A 2 46.52 5.63 -17.12
C ARG A 2 45.59 4.91 -16.15
N ALA A 3 44.94 5.68 -15.29
CA ALA A 3 43.94 5.16 -14.36
C ALA A 3 42.64 4.92 -15.14
N LEU A 4 42.23 3.66 -15.20
CA LEU A 4 40.91 3.23 -15.66
C LEU A 4 39.92 3.49 -14.52
N ILE A 5 39.06 4.50 -14.66
CA ILE A 5 37.94 4.72 -13.76
C ILE A 5 36.80 3.80 -14.23
N LEU A 6 36.67 2.64 -13.60
CA LEU A 6 35.49 1.78 -13.73
C LEU A 6 34.35 2.44 -12.94
N GLY A 7 33.40 3.04 -13.65
CA GLY A 7 32.16 3.55 -13.06
C GLY A 7 31.22 2.40 -12.69
N LEU A 8 31.01 2.20 -11.39
CA LEU A 8 30.02 1.25 -10.86
C LEU A 8 28.61 1.84 -11.09
N LEU A 9 27.93 1.38 -12.15
CA LEU A 9 26.50 1.65 -12.35
C LEU A 9 25.71 0.77 -11.38
N LEU A 10 25.32 1.33 -10.23
CA LEU A 10 24.36 0.70 -9.32
C LEU A 10 22.96 0.75 -9.97
N PHE A 11 22.62 -0.29 -10.71
CA PHE A 11 21.25 -0.54 -11.13
C PHE A 11 20.44 -0.98 -9.90
N THR A 12 19.81 -0.02 -9.21
CA THR A 12 18.74 -0.34 -8.26
C THR A 12 17.53 -0.82 -9.07
N GLY A 13 17.41 -2.14 -9.26
CA GLY A 13 16.21 -2.72 -9.82
C GLY A 13 15.00 -2.30 -8.99
N ALA A 14 13.99 -1.71 -9.62
CA ALA A 14 12.72 -1.44 -8.97
C ALA A 14 12.07 -2.79 -8.64
N THR A 15 12.29 -3.28 -7.42
CA THR A 15 11.57 -4.43 -6.89
C THR A 15 10.11 -3.99 -6.74
N GLN A 16 9.29 -4.35 -7.74
CA GLN A 16 7.86 -4.22 -7.61
C GLN A 16 7.44 -5.14 -6.46
N ALA A 17 7.02 -4.55 -5.36
CA ALA A 17 6.55 -5.28 -4.20
C ALA A 17 5.26 -6.01 -4.60
N THR A 18 5.38 -7.31 -4.89
CA THR A 18 4.23 -8.20 -5.13
C THR A 18 3.62 -8.53 -3.76
N CYS A 19 2.32 -8.33 -3.61
CA CYS A 19 1.56 -8.62 -2.39
C CYS A 19 0.44 -9.62 -2.70
N GLU A 20 0.79 -10.75 -3.32
CA GLU A 20 -0.20 -11.74 -3.76
C GLU A 20 -0.84 -12.51 -2.60
N LYS A 21 -0.10 -12.77 -1.50
CA LYS A 21 -0.65 -13.41 -0.30
C LYS A 21 -0.60 -12.45 0.90
N SER A 22 -1.37 -11.39 0.79
CA SER A 22 -1.54 -10.41 1.85
C SER A 22 -2.44 -10.91 2.97
N VAL A 23 -2.20 -10.48 4.21
CA VAL A 23 -3.15 -10.66 5.32
C VAL A 23 -3.92 -9.36 5.54
N LEU A 24 -5.25 -9.39 5.48
CA LEU A 24 -6.08 -8.23 5.82
C LEU A 24 -6.01 -8.00 7.33
N LEU A 25 -5.47 -6.85 7.73
CA LEU A 25 -5.39 -6.43 9.14
C LEU A 25 -6.64 -5.65 9.58
N GLY A 26 -7.32 -5.02 8.63
CA GLY A 26 -8.58 -4.33 8.87
C GLY A 26 -8.89 -3.30 7.78
N ASN A 27 -10.01 -2.59 7.95
CA ASN A 27 -10.46 -1.52 7.08
C ASN A 27 -10.67 -0.22 7.87
N VAL A 28 -10.59 0.91 7.18
CA VAL A 28 -10.98 2.23 7.69
C VAL A 28 -12.08 2.76 6.79
N ASP A 29 -13.28 2.92 7.36
CA ASP A 29 -14.47 3.33 6.62
C ASP A 29 -14.65 4.85 6.56
N TYR A 30 -15.18 5.34 5.44
CA TYR A 30 -15.45 6.76 5.24
C TYR A 30 -16.90 7.06 4.87
N ALA A 31 -17.45 8.07 5.55
CA ALA A 31 -18.69 8.69 5.11
C ALA A 31 -18.55 9.30 3.70
N LYS A 32 -19.68 9.44 3.00
CA LYS A 32 -19.73 10.07 1.67
C LYS A 32 -19.14 11.48 1.73
N ASN A 33 -18.30 11.83 0.75
CA ASN A 33 -17.62 13.13 0.64
C ASN A 33 -16.74 13.51 1.85
N SER A 34 -16.46 12.57 2.76
CA SER A 34 -15.55 12.74 3.88
C SER A 34 -14.26 11.99 3.65
N SER A 35 -13.19 12.53 4.20
CA SER A 35 -11.88 11.87 4.29
C SER A 35 -11.38 11.78 5.73
N TYR A 36 -12.24 12.08 6.71
CA TYR A 36 -11.99 11.83 8.13
C TYR A 36 -12.64 10.50 8.53
N PHE A 37 -11.87 9.66 9.21
CA PHE A 37 -12.32 8.39 9.78
C PHE A 37 -12.75 8.57 11.24
N SER A 38 -13.45 7.58 11.78
CA SER A 38 -14.04 7.64 13.11
C SER A 38 -13.03 7.37 14.22
N THR A 39 -13.40 7.65 15.47
CA THR A 39 -12.63 7.22 16.65
C THR A 39 -12.55 5.69 16.77
N GLN A 40 -13.54 4.94 16.25
CA GLN A 40 -13.44 3.48 16.26
C GLN A 40 -12.35 3.00 15.30
N ASP A 41 -12.24 3.62 14.13
CA ASP A 41 -11.16 3.33 13.18
C ASP A 41 -9.79 3.67 13.77
N SER A 42 -9.67 4.78 14.51
CA SER A 42 -8.40 5.14 15.16
C SER A 42 -7.97 4.09 16.21
N LEU A 43 -8.89 3.57 17.01
CA LEU A 43 -8.61 2.50 17.97
C LEU A 43 -8.16 1.19 17.27
N GLN A 44 -8.73 0.89 16.11
CA GLN A 44 -8.30 -0.25 15.31
C GLN A 44 -6.89 -0.03 14.74
N LEU A 45 -6.57 1.17 14.28
CA LEU A 45 -5.23 1.52 13.82
C LEU A 45 -4.20 1.42 14.96
N ASP A 46 -4.56 1.88 16.17
CA ASP A 46 -3.71 1.74 17.36
C ASP A 46 -3.43 0.25 17.67
N LYS A 47 -4.45 -0.61 17.54
CA LYS A 47 -4.27 -2.06 17.68
C LYS A 47 -3.33 -2.63 16.63
N ILE A 48 -3.43 -2.20 15.37
CA ILE A 48 -2.52 -2.62 14.30
C ILE A 48 -1.08 -2.21 14.60
N VAL A 49 -0.88 -0.99 15.12
CA VAL A 49 0.45 -0.50 15.53
C VAL A 49 1.01 -1.38 16.66
N ALA A 50 0.20 -1.70 17.67
CA ALA A 50 0.62 -2.53 18.80
C ALA A 50 0.92 -4.00 18.39
N ASP A 51 0.08 -4.59 17.54
CA ASP A 51 0.18 -6.01 17.17
C ASP A 51 1.30 -6.28 16.14
N ASN A 52 1.79 -5.25 15.43
CA ASN A 52 2.80 -5.38 14.37
C ASN A 52 4.11 -4.66 14.72
N SER A 53 4.47 -4.63 16.01
CA SER A 53 5.75 -4.11 16.49
C SER A 53 6.93 -5.07 16.29
N ASP A 54 6.67 -6.32 15.92
CA ASP A 54 7.68 -7.38 15.83
C ASP A 54 8.59 -7.23 14.60
N ASN A 55 9.81 -7.78 14.66
CA ASN A 55 10.86 -7.72 13.63
C ASN A 55 10.56 -8.53 12.34
N SER A 56 9.29 -8.67 11.96
CA SER A 56 8.89 -9.44 10.78
C SER A 56 9.25 -8.68 9.49
N SER A 57 9.82 -9.38 8.51
CA SER A 57 10.18 -8.74 7.24
C SER A 57 8.94 -8.57 6.36
N GLY A 58 8.51 -7.33 6.19
CA GLY A 58 7.34 -7.01 5.37
C GLY A 58 7.09 -5.52 5.24
N TYR A 59 5.93 -5.19 4.71
CA TYR A 59 5.41 -3.83 4.60
C TYR A 59 3.89 -3.84 4.73
N LEU A 60 3.36 -2.70 5.15
CA LEU A 60 1.93 -2.45 5.19
C LEU A 60 1.49 -1.83 3.86
N LEU A 61 0.50 -2.43 3.22
CA LEU A 61 -0.16 -1.89 2.03
C LEU A 61 -1.48 -1.25 2.44
N LEU A 62 -1.62 0.05 2.16
CA LEU A 62 -2.87 0.79 2.23
C LEU A 62 -3.50 0.82 0.84
N GLU A 63 -4.63 0.14 0.66
CA GLU A 63 -5.31 0.02 -0.63
C GLU A 63 -6.68 0.71 -0.59
N PHE A 64 -6.97 1.53 -1.60
CA PHE A 64 -8.30 2.09 -1.83
C PHE A 64 -8.83 1.63 -3.20
N ASN A 65 -10.02 1.08 -3.23
CA ASN A 65 -10.67 0.58 -4.44
C ASN A 65 -11.75 1.56 -4.88
N MET A 66 -11.73 1.98 -6.15
CA MET A 66 -12.75 2.84 -6.73
C MET A 66 -12.98 2.53 -8.20
N ASP A 67 -14.15 2.89 -8.70
CA ASP A 67 -14.39 2.97 -10.15
C ASP A 67 -14.08 4.41 -10.61
N LYS A 68 -13.03 4.57 -11.42
CA LYS A 68 -12.67 5.89 -11.97
C LYS A 68 -13.63 6.37 -13.07
N SER A 69 -14.47 5.49 -13.62
CA SER A 69 -15.40 5.85 -14.70
C SER A 69 -16.70 6.50 -14.21
N ILE A 70 -16.94 6.54 -12.89
CA ILE A 70 -18.16 7.11 -12.32
C ILE A 70 -18.12 8.65 -12.43
N GLY A 71 -19.11 9.20 -13.13
CA GLY A 71 -19.35 10.64 -13.21
C GLY A 71 -18.73 11.33 -14.41
N ASP A 72 -18.94 12.65 -14.48
CA ASP A 72 -18.24 13.53 -15.41
C ASP A 72 -16.77 13.74 -14.99
N GLU A 73 -16.00 14.44 -15.84
CA GLU A 73 -14.55 14.63 -15.62
C GLU A 73 -14.23 15.30 -14.28
N ASP A 74 -15.05 16.26 -13.85
CA ASP A 74 -14.84 16.98 -12.59
C ASP A 74 -15.15 16.09 -11.39
N LEU A 75 -16.21 15.29 -11.45
CA LEU A 75 -16.52 14.30 -10.42
C LEU A 75 -15.44 13.22 -10.34
N GLN A 76 -14.89 12.77 -11.48
CA GLN A 76 -13.79 11.81 -11.52
C GLN A 76 -12.53 12.38 -10.85
N LYS A 77 -12.16 13.63 -11.15
CA LYS A 77 -11.05 14.34 -10.50
C LYS A 77 -11.28 14.46 -8.99
N TYR A 78 -12.48 14.86 -8.59
CA TYR A 78 -12.87 14.96 -7.19
C TYR A 78 -12.76 13.62 -6.46
N ASN A 79 -13.30 12.54 -7.04
CA ASN A 79 -13.26 11.20 -6.44
C ASN A 79 -11.82 10.69 -6.31
N MET A 80 -10.98 10.93 -7.32
CA MET A 80 -9.55 10.58 -7.27
C MET A 80 -8.82 11.37 -6.18
N TRP A 81 -9.06 12.69 -6.09
CA TRP A 81 -8.52 13.52 -5.02
C TRP A 81 -8.96 13.00 -3.63
N LEU A 82 -10.24 12.65 -3.48
CA LEU A 82 -10.80 12.18 -2.22
C LEU A 82 -10.22 10.81 -1.81
N ALA A 83 -10.04 9.89 -2.76
CA ALA A 83 -9.39 8.59 -2.53
C ALA A 83 -7.95 8.77 -2.04
N ASN A 84 -7.16 9.64 -2.69
CA ASN A 84 -5.81 9.98 -2.23
C ASN A 84 -5.82 10.56 -0.81
N ARG A 85 -6.74 11.50 -0.54
CA ARG A 85 -6.81 12.16 0.78
C ARG A 85 -7.18 11.18 1.90
N ARG A 86 -7.99 10.16 1.62
CA ARG A 86 -8.34 9.09 2.57
C ARG A 86 -7.13 8.21 2.90
N ILE A 87 -6.41 7.73 1.90
CA ILE A 87 -5.18 6.94 2.11
C ILE A 87 -4.15 7.76 2.90
N GLU A 88 -3.90 9.01 2.50
CA GLU A 88 -2.88 9.86 3.14
C GLU A 88 -3.21 10.11 4.62
N ARG A 89 -4.49 10.29 5.01
CA ARG A 89 -4.82 10.43 6.44
C ARG A 89 -4.50 9.18 7.26
N VAL A 90 -4.74 7.99 6.74
CA VAL A 90 -4.36 6.74 7.43
C VAL A 90 -2.85 6.64 7.56
N LYS A 91 -2.12 6.97 6.49
CA LYS A 91 -0.66 6.97 6.48
C LYS A 91 -0.07 8.01 7.45
N GLU A 92 -0.60 9.23 7.45
CA GLU A 92 -0.22 10.30 8.39
C GLU A 92 -0.45 9.84 9.84
N TYR A 93 -1.59 9.21 10.13
CA TYR A 93 -1.90 8.66 11.45
C TYR A 93 -0.90 7.59 11.89
N LEU A 94 -0.67 6.57 11.05
CA LEU A 94 0.27 5.48 11.34
C LEU A 94 1.71 5.97 11.49
N THR A 95 2.11 6.97 10.69
CA THR A 95 3.43 7.60 10.78
C THR A 95 3.58 8.35 12.11
N ALA A 96 2.55 9.11 12.51
CA ALA A 96 2.53 9.82 13.80
C ALA A 96 2.52 8.84 14.99
N ALA A 97 1.91 7.67 14.83
CA ALA A 97 1.92 6.58 15.80
C ALA A 97 3.23 5.75 15.79
N HIS A 98 4.24 6.18 15.02
CA HIS A 98 5.54 5.50 14.90
C HIS A 98 5.46 4.04 14.44
N PHE A 99 4.55 3.74 13.51
CA PHE A 99 4.51 2.42 12.87
C PHE A 99 5.88 2.06 12.27
N SER A 100 6.43 0.91 12.67
CA SER A 100 7.85 0.57 12.50
C SER A 100 8.21 0.05 11.10
N HIS A 101 7.21 -0.29 10.28
CA HIS A 101 7.42 -0.92 8.97
C HIS A 101 7.14 0.03 7.81
N PRO A 102 7.72 -0.23 6.61
CA PRO A 102 7.40 0.55 5.42
C PRO A 102 5.90 0.54 5.11
N ILE A 103 5.37 1.69 4.69
CA ILE A 103 3.99 1.85 4.25
C ILE A 103 3.97 2.11 2.75
N VAL A 104 3.27 1.26 2.01
CA VAL A 104 3.03 1.38 0.56
C VAL A 104 1.57 1.72 0.35
N THR A 105 1.27 2.62 -0.60
CA THR A 105 -0.08 3.06 -0.90
C THR A 105 -0.49 2.64 -2.32
N ARG A 106 -1.74 2.23 -2.51
CA ARG A 106 -2.28 1.87 -3.84
C ARG A 106 -3.72 2.33 -3.99
N ILE A 107 -4.04 2.92 -5.15
CA ILE A 107 -5.42 3.14 -5.59
C ILE A 107 -5.68 2.21 -6.77
N ARG A 108 -6.72 1.38 -6.67
CA ARG A 108 -7.18 0.52 -7.77
C ARG A 108 -8.43 1.14 -8.38
N THR A 109 -8.34 1.52 -9.65
CA THR A 109 -9.37 2.31 -10.34
C THR A 109 -10.30 1.50 -11.25
N ALA A 110 -10.00 0.22 -11.44
CA ALA A 110 -10.73 -0.68 -12.33
C ALA A 110 -11.65 -1.63 -11.56
N THR A 111 -12.19 -1.17 -10.43
CA THR A 111 -13.09 -1.96 -9.59
C THR A 111 -14.52 -1.49 -9.77
N HIS A 112 -15.48 -2.40 -9.92
CA HIS A 112 -16.90 -2.06 -10.07
C HIS A 112 -17.64 -1.82 -8.73
N LYS A 113 -16.90 -1.65 -7.63
CA LYS A 113 -17.46 -1.38 -6.31
C LYS A 113 -17.02 0.01 -5.85
N ASP A 114 -18.00 0.85 -5.50
CA ASP A 114 -17.74 2.07 -4.72
C ASP A 114 -17.59 1.68 -3.23
N ASN A 115 -16.43 1.08 -2.92
CA ASN A 115 -16.06 0.81 -1.54
C ASN A 115 -15.34 2.04 -0.99
N ARG A 116 -15.96 2.67 0.01
CA ARG A 116 -15.45 3.91 0.63
C ARG A 116 -14.54 3.59 1.81
N GLU A 117 -13.63 2.64 1.62
CA GLU A 117 -12.76 2.12 2.68
C GLU A 117 -11.30 2.13 2.23
N VAL A 118 -10.40 2.39 3.17
CA VAL A 118 -8.98 2.05 3.01
C VAL A 118 -8.76 0.70 3.67
N SER A 119 -8.37 -0.31 2.90
CA SER A 119 -8.00 -1.62 3.42
C SER A 119 -6.52 -1.66 3.78
N LEU A 120 -6.22 -2.24 4.94
CA LEU A 120 -4.87 -2.37 5.47
C LEU A 120 -4.43 -3.83 5.35
N HIS A 121 -3.40 -4.05 4.53
CA HIS A 121 -2.90 -5.38 4.21
C HIS A 121 -1.45 -5.54 4.65
N TRP A 122 -1.13 -6.61 5.37
CA TRP A 122 0.25 -6.99 5.63
C TRP A 122 0.82 -7.82 4.47
N CYS A 123 1.96 -7.40 3.94
CA CYS A 123 2.67 -8.07 2.85
C CYS A 123 4.04 -8.57 3.35
N ASN A 124 4.25 -9.88 3.34
CA ASN A 124 5.52 -10.48 3.79
C ASN A 124 6.58 -10.49 2.65
N ASN A 125 7.80 -10.04 2.95
CA ASN A 125 8.90 -9.93 1.98
C ASN A 125 9.45 -11.28 1.51
N GLN A 126 9.22 -12.38 2.24
CA GLN A 126 9.71 -13.71 1.87
C GLN A 126 9.12 -14.24 0.55
N GLN A 127 8.07 -13.62 0.04
CA GLN A 127 7.45 -13.99 -1.23
C GLN A 127 8.26 -13.54 -2.46
N MET A 128 9.27 -12.66 -2.29
CA MET A 128 10.16 -12.25 -3.40
C MET A 128 11.21 -13.32 -3.76
N MET A 129 11.45 -14.32 -2.90
CA MET A 129 12.48 -15.34 -3.15
C MET A 129 11.96 -16.56 -3.94
N ALA A 130 10.65 -16.82 -3.93
CA ALA A 130 10.09 -18.03 -4.54
C ALA A 130 9.99 -18.00 -6.08
N THR A 131 10.11 -16.83 -6.71
CA THR A 131 9.98 -16.69 -8.18
C THR A 131 11.31 -16.82 -8.93
N ILE A 132 12.45 -16.79 -8.23
CA ILE A 132 13.78 -16.84 -8.87
C ILE A 132 14.27 -18.29 -9.06
N GLU A 133 13.69 -19.27 -8.36
CA GLU A 133 14.23 -20.64 -8.29
C GLU A 133 13.63 -21.68 -9.24
N LYS A 134 12.73 -21.32 -10.17
CA LYS A 134 12.28 -22.29 -11.19
C LYS A 134 13.05 -22.12 -12.50
N PRO A 135 14.14 -22.86 -12.75
CA PRO A 135 14.70 -22.96 -14.08
C PRO A 135 13.66 -23.58 -15.01
N SER A 136 13.37 -22.86 -16.10
CA SER A 136 12.60 -23.36 -17.23
C SER A 136 13.39 -24.47 -17.90
N THR A 137 13.11 -25.74 -17.57
CA THR A 137 13.45 -26.86 -18.44
C THR A 137 12.56 -26.77 -19.67
N ALA A 138 13.15 -26.33 -20.78
CA ALA A 138 12.56 -26.48 -22.10
C ALA A 138 12.63 -27.96 -22.49
N GLU A 139 11.50 -28.50 -22.94
CA GLU A 139 11.37 -29.75 -23.66
C GLU A 139 10.83 -29.43 -25.06
#